data_AF-W2SHR4-F1
#
_entry.id   AF-W2SHR4-F1
#
_cell.length_a   1.000
_cell.length_b   1.000
_cell.length_c   1.000
_cell.angle_alpha   90.00
_cell.angle_beta   90.00
_cell.angle_gamma   90.00
#
_symmetry.space_group_name_H-M   'P 1'
#
loop_
_entity.id
_entity.type
_entity.pdbx_description
1 polymer ?
#
loop_
_entity_poly.entity_id
_entity_poly.type
_entity_poly.pdbx_seq_one_letter_code
_entity_poly.pdbx_strand_id
1 'polypeptide(L)'
;MEVKLDVLKSTKETQHYEEHKRFLTEFNEQIRTNECVMLLLMALVIFRPDRQNLREKERVRAIQNTYYGVLRRILECEYAGNEAFLVYEMLVRKLEELKHLKEGLVRIYYGFDSRQLDPLIKELFDMM
;
A
#
# COMPACT_ATOMS: atom_id res chain seq x y z
N MET A 1 2.09 -15.86 9.91
CA MET A 1 0.74 -15.60 9.35
C MET A 1 0.72 -16.20 7.95
N GLU A 2 0.32 -17.46 7.83
CA GLU A 2 0.13 -18.09 6.51
C GLU A 2 -1.31 -17.87 6.09
N VAL A 3 -1.58 -16.72 5.44
CA VAL A 3 -2.70 -16.71 4.50
C VAL A 3 -2.29 -17.71 3.42
N LYS A 4 -2.91 -18.89 3.40
CA LYS A 4 -2.58 -19.92 2.39
C LYS A 4 -2.72 -19.26 1.02
N LEU A 5 -1.60 -18.99 0.36
CA LEU A 5 -1.55 -18.43 -1.00
C LEU A 5 -2.42 -19.23 -1.97
N ASP A 6 -2.66 -20.51 -1.67
CA ASP A 6 -3.56 -21.39 -2.42
C ASP A 6 -5.03 -20.92 -2.44
N VAL A 7 -5.46 -20.18 -1.42
CA VAL A 7 -6.80 -19.59 -1.31
C VAL A 7 -6.95 -18.42 -2.30
N LEU A 8 -5.86 -17.72 -2.62
CA LEU A 8 -5.84 -16.65 -3.63
C LEU A 8 -5.77 -17.18 -5.08
N LYS A 9 -5.41 -18.46 -5.27
CA LYS A 9 -5.28 -19.08 -6.61
C LYS A 9 -6.60 -19.66 -7.14
N SER A 10 -7.63 -19.81 -6.31
CA SER A 10 -8.81 -20.62 -6.63
C SER A 10 -10.07 -19.84 -7.02
N THR A 11 -9.98 -18.59 -7.47
CA THR A 11 -11.17 -17.76 -7.75
C THR A 11 -11.13 -17.12 -9.14
N LYS A 12 -12.29 -16.68 -9.64
CA LYS A 12 -12.48 -15.85 -10.86
C LYS A 12 -11.66 -14.54 -10.85
N GLU A 13 -10.99 -14.25 -9.74
CA GLU A 13 -10.22 -13.04 -9.44
C GLU A 13 -8.70 -13.23 -9.67
N THR A 14 -8.27 -14.23 -10.44
CA THR A 14 -6.86 -14.47 -10.80
C THR A 14 -6.14 -13.21 -11.28
N GLN A 15 -6.86 -12.32 -11.97
CA GLN A 15 -6.34 -11.03 -12.39
C GLN A 15 -5.84 -10.18 -11.20
N HIS A 16 -6.65 -10.03 -10.15
CA HIS A 16 -6.27 -9.27 -8.96
C HIS A 16 -5.10 -9.92 -8.22
N TYR A 17 -5.05 -11.26 -8.18
CA TYR A 17 -3.90 -11.97 -7.62
C TYR A 17 -2.60 -11.71 -8.40
N GLU A 18 -2.65 -11.74 -9.74
CA GLU A 18 -1.47 -11.44 -10.58
C GLU A 18 -1.06 -9.97 -10.49
N GLU A 19 -2.02 -9.03 -10.36
CA GLU A 19 -1.73 -7.61 -10.09
C GLU A 19 -0.98 -7.44 -8.75
N HIS A 20 -1.44 -8.11 -7.68
CA HIS A 20 -0.75 -8.12 -6.40
C HIS A 20 0.67 -8.70 -6.48
N LYS A 21 0.82 -9.84 -7.15
CA LYS A 21 2.11 -10.49 -7.34
C LYS A 21 3.07 -9.58 -8.12
N ARG A 22 2.58 -8.99 -9.22
CA ARG A 22 3.35 -8.06 -10.05
C ARG A 22 3.85 -6.87 -9.25
N PHE A 23 2.99 -6.25 -8.44
CA PHE A 23 3.37 -5.13 -7.58
C PHE A 23 4.50 -5.50 -6.63
N LEU A 24 4.44 -6.67 -5.99
CA LEU A 24 5.49 -7.13 -5.09
C LEU A 24 6.82 -7.42 -5.81
N THR A 25 6.75 -7.96 -7.04
CA THR A 25 7.96 -8.28 -7.83
C THR A 25 8.61 -7.06 -8.47
N GLU A 26 7.83 -6.06 -8.88
CA GLU A 26 8.33 -4.85 -9.54
C GLU A 26 8.86 -3.80 -8.57
N PHE A 27 8.63 -3.98 -7.27
CA PHE A 27 9.10 -3.03 -6.28
C PHE A 27 10.62 -3.14 -6.13
N ASN A 28 11.32 -2.06 -6.53
CA ASN A 28 12.78 -1.99 -6.60
C ASN A 28 13.44 -2.45 -5.29
N GLU A 29 14.34 -3.44 -5.39
CA GLU A 29 15.03 -4.05 -4.25
C GLU A 29 15.81 -3.05 -3.40
N GLN A 30 16.49 -2.08 -4.01
CA GLN A 30 17.26 -1.06 -3.29
C GLN A 30 16.36 -0.21 -2.38
N ILE A 31 15.12 0.05 -2.83
CA ILE A 31 14.14 0.76 -2.01
C ILE A 31 13.61 -0.15 -0.90
N ARG A 32 13.37 -1.45 -1.19
CA ARG A 32 12.90 -2.41 -0.17
C ARG A 32 13.88 -2.56 0.99
N THR A 33 15.18 -2.43 0.72
CA THR A 33 16.23 -2.52 1.73
C THR A 33 16.55 -1.18 2.39
N ASN A 34 16.05 -0.06 1.86
CA ASN A 34 16.15 1.24 2.51
C ASN A 34 15.03 1.40 3.55
N GLU A 35 15.37 1.10 4.81
CA GLU A 35 14.46 1.15 5.94
C GLU A 35 13.81 2.53 6.12
N CYS A 36 14.59 3.61 6.00
CA CYS A 36 14.10 4.98 6.14
C CYS A 36 13.01 5.30 5.11
N VAL A 37 13.26 4.99 3.85
CA VAL A 37 12.29 5.20 2.77
C VAL A 37 11.05 4.34 3.00
N MET A 38 11.20 3.06 3.38
CA MET A 38 10.06 2.18 3.65
C MET A 38 9.19 2.66 4.81
N LEU A 39 9.79 3.16 5.91
CA LEU A 39 9.07 3.75 7.04
C LEU A 39 8.27 4.99 6.63
N LEU A 40 8.85 5.84 5.77
CA LEU A 40 8.14 7.01 5.24
C LEU A 40 6.97 6.60 4.34
N LEU A 41 7.15 5.59 3.48
CA LEU A 41 6.06 5.06 2.66
C LEU A 41 4.93 4.48 3.52
N MET A 42 5.27 3.74 4.59
CA MET A 42 4.28 3.24 5.56
C MET A 42 3.52 4.39 6.23
N ALA A 43 4.22 5.43 6.67
CA ALA A 43 3.60 6.62 7.23
C ALA A 43 2.63 7.29 6.23
N LEU A 44 3.01 7.41 4.97
CA LEU A 44 2.16 7.96 3.90
C LEU A 44 0.89 7.14 3.65
N VAL A 45 0.96 5.81 3.78
CA VAL A 45 -0.20 4.90 3.68
C VAL A 45 -1.12 4.99 4.91
N ILE A 46 -0.53 5.20 6.09
CA ILE A 46 -1.27 5.37 7.35
C ILE A 46 -2.01 6.71 7.36
N PHE A 47 -1.30 7.81 7.15
CA PHE A 47 -1.82 9.18 7.19
C PHE A 47 -2.48 9.59 5.88
N ARG A 48 -3.51 8.85 5.46
CA ARG A 48 -4.28 9.17 4.25
C ARG A 48 -5.55 9.96 4.57
N PRO A 49 -5.73 11.17 4.02
CA PRO A 49 -6.89 12.02 4.30
C PRO A 49 -8.17 11.56 3.59
N ASP A 50 -8.06 10.67 2.59
CA ASP A 50 -9.17 10.11 1.82
C ASP A 50 -9.87 8.91 2.52
N ARG A 51 -9.43 8.53 3.72
CA ARG A 51 -10.10 7.49 4.51
C ARG A 51 -11.53 7.90 4.88
N GLN A 52 -12.45 6.94 4.76
CA GLN A 52 -13.84 7.10 5.19
C GLN A 52 -13.91 7.37 6.70
N ASN A 53 -14.95 8.09 7.13
CA ASN A 53 -15.22 8.41 8.55
C ASN A 53 -14.13 9.21 9.28
N LEU A 54 -13.15 9.78 8.57
CA LEU A 54 -12.12 10.62 9.15
C LEU A 54 -12.67 12.01 9.51
N ARG A 55 -12.60 12.37 10.80
CA ARG A 55 -13.09 13.67 11.32
C ARG A 55 -12.17 14.85 10.96
N GLU A 56 -10.86 14.71 11.19
CA GLU A 56 -9.88 15.79 11.01
C GLU A 56 -9.06 15.61 9.72
N LYS A 57 -9.72 15.62 8.57
CA LYS A 57 -9.09 15.36 7.26
C LYS A 57 -7.93 16.30 6.96
N GLU A 58 -8.08 17.59 7.26
CA GLU A 58 -7.05 18.60 6.97
C GLU A 58 -5.81 18.43 7.85
N ARG A 59 -5.98 18.01 9.11
CA ARG A 59 -4.84 17.69 9.98
C ARG A 59 -4.06 16.49 9.45
N VAL A 60 -4.76 15.44 9.03
CA VAL A 60 -4.12 14.26 8.42
C VAL A 60 -3.43 14.62 7.11
N ARG A 61 -4.05 15.47 6.27
CA ARG A 61 -3.43 15.98 5.05
C ARG A 61 -2.14 16.75 5.34
N ALA A 62 -2.15 17.62 6.34
CA ALA A 62 -0.96 18.37 6.74
C ALA A 62 0.19 17.44 7.17
N ILE A 63 -0.10 16.43 7.98
CA ILE A 63 0.86 15.40 8.39
C ILE A 63 1.39 14.63 7.17
N GLN A 64 0.50 14.22 6.26
CA GLN A 64 0.89 13.51 5.04
C GLN A 64 1.83 14.35 4.16
N ASN A 65 1.53 15.64 4.01
CA ASN A 65 2.37 16.57 3.27
C ASN A 65 3.76 16.72 3.90
N THR A 66 3.86 16.71 5.23
CA THR A 66 5.15 16.68 5.93
C THR A 66 5.94 15.44 5.55
N TYR A 67 5.32 14.24 5.56
CA TYR A 67 6.00 13.01 5.17
C TYR A 67 6.41 12.99 3.69
N TYR A 68 5.60 13.51 2.78
CA TYR A 68 6.00 13.68 1.37
C TYR A 68 7.22 14.60 1.25
N GLY A 69 7.24 15.70 1.99
CA GLY A 69 8.38 16.60 2.06
C GLY A 69 9.64 15.92 2.58
N VAL A 70 9.55 15.18 3.68
CA VAL A 70 10.68 14.43 4.26
C VAL A 70 11.19 13.36 3.29
N LEU A 71 10.29 12.58 2.67
CA LEU A 71 10.66 11.58 1.67
C LEU A 71 11.46 12.21 0.51
N ARG A 72 10.95 13.32 -0.03
CA ARG A 72 11.65 14.04 -1.10
C ARG A 72 13.06 14.47 -0.68
N ARG A 73 13.22 15.03 0.53
CA ARG A 73 14.52 15.46 1.03
C ARG A 73 15.50 14.31 1.25
N ILE A 74 15.03 13.18 1.78
CA ILE A 74 15.86 11.98 1.95
C ILE A 74 16.37 11.49 0.59
N LEU A 75 15.51 11.40 -0.41
CA LEU A 75 15.90 10.98 -1.75
C LEU A 75 16.88 11.97 -2.41
N GLU A 76 16.70 13.28 -2.20
CA GLU A 76 17.64 14.31 -2.65
C GLU A 76 19.03 14.19 -1.99
N CYS A 77 19.12 13.58 -0.80
CA CYS A 77 20.39 13.31 -0.13
C CYS A 77 21.06 12.00 -0.57
N GLU A 78 20.26 11.02 -1.01
CA GLU A 78 20.75 9.68 -1.37
C GLU A 78 21.04 9.53 -2.86
N TYR A 79 20.35 10.28 -3.73
CA TYR A 79 20.44 10.16 -5.18
C TYR A 79 20.90 11.47 -5.83
N ALA A 80 21.70 11.37 -6.90
CA ALA A 80 22.30 12.54 -7.52
C ALA A 80 21.41 13.15 -8.63
N GLY A 81 21.37 14.48 -8.67
CA GLY A 81 20.75 15.23 -9.76
C GLY A 81 19.28 14.87 -9.99
N ASN A 82 18.92 14.50 -11.22
CA ASN A 82 17.53 14.20 -11.59
C ASN A 82 17.05 12.81 -11.12
N GLU A 83 17.95 11.96 -10.65
CA GLU A 83 17.59 10.59 -10.21
C GLU A 83 16.65 10.61 -9.00
N ALA A 84 16.91 11.50 -8.02
CA ALA A 84 16.07 11.66 -6.84
C ALA A 84 14.60 11.96 -7.21
N PHE A 85 14.39 12.81 -8.22
CA PHE A 85 13.06 13.16 -8.71
C PHE A 85 12.36 11.97 -9.37
N LEU A 86 13.08 11.22 -10.21
CA LEU A 86 12.53 10.02 -10.87
C LEU A 86 12.14 8.94 -9.86
N VAL A 87 12.98 8.71 -8.83
CA VAL A 87 12.68 7.77 -7.75
C VAL A 87 11.48 8.23 -6.95
N TYR A 88 11.39 9.52 -6.62
CA TYR A 88 10.23 10.08 -5.92
C TYR A 88 8.92 9.86 -6.71
N GLU A 89 8.90 10.22 -7.99
CA GLU A 89 7.73 10.03 -8.85
C GLU A 89 7.31 8.56 -8.95
N MET A 90 8.28 7.65 -9.11
CA MET A 90 8.02 6.22 -9.11
C MET A 90 7.39 5.75 -7.79
N LEU A 91 7.88 6.22 -6.65
CA LEU A 91 7.34 5.87 -5.33
C LEU A 91 5.92 6.40 -5.13
N VAL A 92 5.64 7.63 -5.56
CA VAL A 92 4.29 8.21 -5.51
C VAL A 92 3.32 7.38 -6.35
N ARG A 93 3.72 6.98 -7.57
CA ARG A 93 2.90 6.09 -8.42
C ARG A 93 2.64 4.75 -7.76
N LYS A 94 3.65 4.15 -7.10
CA LYS A 94 3.45 2.90 -6.35
C LYS A 94 2.46 3.06 -5.19
N LEU A 95 2.41 4.21 -4.53
CA LEU A 95 1.39 4.50 -3.51
C LEU A 95 -0.02 4.59 -4.11
N GLU A 96 -0.17 5.07 -5.34
CA GLU A 96 -1.44 5.10 -6.07
C GLU A 96 -1.87 3.70 -6.52
N GLU A 97 -0.96 2.92 -7.11
CA GLU A 97 -1.19 1.51 -7.47
C GLU A 97 -1.65 0.69 -6.25
N LEU A 98 -1.07 0.93 -5.08
CA LEU A 98 -1.47 0.28 -3.82
C LEU A 98 -2.94 0.56 -3.45
N LYS A 99 -3.49 1.72 -3.82
CA LYS A 99 -4.92 2.02 -3.60
C LYS A 99 -5.81 1.10 -4.43
N HIS A 100 -5.45 0.86 -5.69
CA HIS A 100 -6.18 -0.04 -6.59
C HIS A 100 -6.07 -1.50 -6.13
N LEU A 101 -4.88 -1.92 -5.71
CA LEU A 101 -4.67 -3.27 -5.17
C LEU A 101 -5.52 -3.54 -3.93
N LYS A 102 -5.71 -2.54 -3.06
CA LYS A 102 -6.63 -2.68 -1.92
C LYS A 102 -8.03 -3.08 -2.37
N GLU A 103 -8.56 -2.47 -3.43
CA GLU A 103 -9.92 -2.75 -3.92
C GLU A 103 -10.06 -4.18 -4.45
N GLY A 104 -9.05 -4.67 -5.19
CA GLY A 104 -9.00 -6.06 -5.63
C GLY A 104 -8.93 -7.05 -4.46
N LEU A 105 -8.13 -6.73 -3.44
CA LEU A 105 -8.02 -7.56 -2.24
C LEU A 105 -9.34 -7.68 -1.47
N VAL A 106 -10.07 -6.57 -1.33
CA VAL A 106 -11.40 -6.55 -0.69
C VAL A 106 -12.36 -7.49 -1.44
N ARG A 107 -12.39 -7.43 -2.78
CA ARG A 107 -13.23 -8.31 -3.61
C ARG A 107 -12.89 -9.78 -3.44
N ILE A 108 -11.60 -10.11 -3.40
CA ILE A 108 -11.12 -11.46 -3.13
C ILE A 108 -11.64 -11.94 -1.77
N TYR A 109 -11.52 -11.13 -0.70
CA TYR A 109 -11.97 -11.52 0.63
C TYR A 109 -13.49 -11.72 0.75
N TYR A 110 -14.30 -10.87 0.10
CA TYR A 110 -15.76 -11.05 0.06
C TYR A 110 -16.19 -12.31 -0.70
N GLY A 111 -15.32 -12.84 -1.58
CA GLY A 111 -15.54 -14.10 -2.26
C GLY A 111 -15.35 -15.35 -1.40
N PHE A 112 -14.83 -15.22 -0.16
CA PHE A 112 -14.65 -16.35 0.74
C PHE A 112 -15.85 -16.59 1.65
N ASP A 113 -16.01 -17.85 2.05
CA ASP A 113 -16.89 -18.21 3.17
C ASP A 113 -16.37 -17.53 4.45
N SER A 114 -17.16 -16.61 4.99
CA SER A 114 -16.80 -15.85 6.19
C SER A 114 -16.45 -16.76 7.37
N ARG A 115 -16.97 -17.99 7.46
CA ARG A 115 -16.62 -18.94 8.52
C ARG A 115 -15.15 -19.35 8.52
N GLN A 116 -14.46 -19.21 7.38
CA GLN A 116 -13.06 -19.58 7.21
C GLN A 116 -12.09 -18.42 7.46
N LEU A 117 -12.62 -17.20 7.65
CA LEU A 117 -11.82 -16.00 7.88
C LEU A 117 -11.57 -15.77 9.38
N ASP A 118 -10.37 -15.28 9.69
CA ASP A 118 -10.01 -14.84 11.04
C ASP A 118 -10.92 -13.68 11.51
N PRO A 119 -11.35 -13.65 12.79
CA PRO A 119 -12.20 -12.57 13.30
C PRO A 119 -11.65 -11.16 13.07
N LEU A 120 -10.33 -10.96 13.16
CA LEU A 120 -9.71 -9.66 12.91
C LEU A 120 -9.83 -9.24 11.44
N ILE A 121 -9.72 -10.20 10.52
CA ILE A 121 -9.91 -9.92 9.08
C ILE A 121 -11.36 -9.48 8.84
N LYS A 122 -12.33 -10.13 9.48
CA LYS A 122 -13.74 -9.74 9.37
C LYS A 122 -13.99 -8.32 9.85
N GLU A 123 -13.43 -7.97 11.00
CA GLU A 123 -13.54 -6.62 11.56
C GLU A 123 -12.87 -5.58 10.64
N LEU A 124 -11.65 -5.85 10.16
CA LEU A 124 -10.90 -4.92 9.30
C LEU A 124 -11.59 -4.63 7.95
N PHE A 125 -12.40 -5.56 7.46
CA PHE A 125 -13.09 -5.45 6.18
C PHE A 125 -14.61 -5.29 6.30
N ASP A 126 -15.14 -5.06 7.51
CA ASP A 126 -16.59 -4.97 7.78
C ASP A 126 -17.40 -6.16 7.20
N MET A 127 -16.83 -7.37 7.27
CA MET A 127 -17.44 -8.63 6.81
C MET A 127 -18.17 -9.31 7.98
N MET A 128 -19.30 -8.75 8.40
CA MET A 128 -20.21 -9.39 9.37
C MET A 128 -21.21 -10.33 8.69
#